data_AF-A0A135L750-F1
#
_entry.id   AF-A0A135L750-F1
#
_cell.length_a   1.000
_cell.length_b   1.000
_cell.length_c   1.000
_cell.angle_alpha   90.00
_cell.angle_beta   90.00
_cell.angle_gamma   90.00
#
_symmetry.space_group_name_H-M   'P 1'
#
loop_
_entity.id
_entity.type
_entity.pdbx_description
1 polymer ?
#
loop_
_entity_poly.entity_id
_entity_poly.type
_entity_poly.pdbx_seq_one_letter_code
_entity_poly.pdbx_strand_id
1 'polypeptide(L)'
;MANNTLNAIKRSLDDYVGEKIMLKANGGRRKTIERTGILEETYPSVFIIKLDEEQHSFKRVSYSYADILTESIELTVCKDDGEVKITYSQR
;
A
#
# COMPACT_ATOMS: atom_id res chain seq x y z
N MET A 1 8.02 -20.92 -2.49
CA MET A 1 7.70 -20.38 -1.14
C MET A 1 7.28 -18.90 -1.19
N ALA A 2 7.93 -18.04 -1.99
CA ALA A 2 7.54 -16.62 -2.15
C ALA A 2 6.10 -16.37 -2.64
N ASN A 3 5.53 -17.26 -3.48
CA ASN A 3 4.17 -17.08 -4.00
C ASN A 3 3.08 -17.11 -2.91
N ASN A 4 3.30 -17.81 -1.79
CA ASN A 4 2.28 -17.91 -0.74
C ASN A 4 2.22 -16.62 0.09
N THR A 5 3.39 -16.02 0.32
CA THR A 5 3.57 -14.72 0.98
C THR A 5 2.87 -13.58 0.24
N LEU A 6 3.14 -13.43 -1.06
CA LEU A 6 2.53 -12.35 -1.86
C LEU A 6 1.01 -12.50 -1.93
N ASN A 7 0.51 -13.74 -1.97
CA ASN A 7 -0.93 -14.00 -1.90
C ASN A 7 -1.54 -13.64 -0.54
N ALA A 8 -0.83 -13.84 0.56
CA ALA A 8 -1.30 -13.41 1.88
C ALA A 8 -1.38 -11.89 1.98
N ILE A 9 -0.38 -11.17 1.47
CA ILE A 9 -0.38 -9.69 1.40
C ILE A 9 -1.54 -9.22 0.52
N LYS A 10 -1.74 -9.85 -0.66
CA LYS A 10 -2.89 -9.55 -1.52
C LYS A 10 -4.21 -9.72 -0.78
N ARG A 11 -4.43 -10.86 -0.13
CA ARG A 11 -5.69 -11.14 0.59
C ARG A 11 -5.95 -10.09 1.67
N SER A 12 -4.92 -9.74 2.43
CA SER A 12 -5.01 -8.66 3.41
C SER A 12 -5.44 -7.34 2.76
N LEU A 13 -4.86 -6.96 1.63
CA LEU A 13 -5.23 -5.73 0.92
C LEU A 13 -6.65 -5.77 0.32
N ASP A 14 -7.11 -6.94 -0.11
CA ASP A 14 -8.46 -7.14 -0.66
C ASP A 14 -9.55 -6.72 0.34
N ASP A 15 -9.34 -6.98 1.63
CA ASP A 15 -10.25 -6.61 2.73
C ASP A 15 -10.32 -5.10 3.00
N TYR A 16 -9.40 -4.31 2.42
CA TYR A 16 -9.32 -2.86 2.61
C TYR A 16 -9.54 -2.06 1.31
N VAL A 17 -10.01 -2.70 0.24
CA VAL A 17 -10.38 -1.98 -0.99
C VAL A 17 -11.52 -1.00 -0.69
N GLY A 18 -11.34 0.25 -1.11
CA GLY A 18 -12.23 1.37 -0.82
C GLY A 18 -11.85 2.17 0.42
N GLU A 19 -10.94 1.67 1.26
CA GLU A 19 -10.53 2.34 2.49
C GLU A 19 -9.46 3.41 2.23
N LYS A 20 -9.45 4.43 3.10
CA LYS A 20 -8.38 5.44 3.10
C LYS A 20 -7.09 4.81 3.62
N ILE A 21 -6.00 5.10 2.93
CA ILE A 21 -4.68 4.59 3.27
C ILE A 21 -3.63 5.70 3.20
N MET A 22 -2.60 5.54 4.01
CA MET A 22 -1.36 6.31 3.97
C MET A 22 -0.24 5.41 3.43
N LEU A 23 0.32 5.82 2.31
CA LEU A 23 1.45 5.21 1.64
C LEU A 23 2.73 5.96 2.01
N LYS A 24 3.74 5.22 2.47
CA LYS A 24 5.07 5.73 2.73
C LYS A 24 6.08 4.96 1.89
N ALA A 25 6.70 5.62 0.91
CA ALA A 25 7.65 5.01 -0.02
C ALA A 25 9.08 5.53 0.20
N ASN A 26 10.05 4.63 0.12
CA ASN A 26 11.46 4.94 0.25
C ASN A 26 12.03 5.46 -1.09
N GLY A 27 12.02 6.78 -1.28
CA GLY A 27 12.40 7.44 -2.53
C GLY A 27 13.91 7.62 -2.76
N GLY A 28 14.79 6.94 -2.00
CA GLY A 28 16.25 6.98 -2.16
C GLY A 28 17.01 7.56 -0.95
N ARG A 29 18.20 8.12 -1.18
CA ARG A 29 19.28 8.37 -0.17
C ARG A 29 18.94 9.27 1.04
N ARG A 30 17.75 9.86 1.13
CA ARG A 30 17.29 10.62 2.31
C ARG A 30 15.85 11.12 2.23
N LYS A 31 15.06 10.62 1.28
CA LYS A 31 13.73 11.17 0.99
C LYS A 31 12.68 10.09 1.12
N THR A 32 11.90 10.19 2.18
CA THR A 32 10.69 9.42 2.38
C THR A 32 9.54 10.19 1.75
N ILE A 33 8.74 9.52 0.91
CA ILE A 33 7.57 10.11 0.28
C ILE A 33 6.36 9.57 1.02
N GLU A 34 5.61 10.45 1.69
CA GLU A 34 4.36 10.12 2.37
C GLU A 34 3.20 10.69 1.57
N ARG A 35 2.20 9.86 1.27
CA ARG A 35 1.03 10.23 0.48
C ARG A 35 -0.22 9.58 1.06
N THR A 36 -1.33 10.28 1.03
CA THR A 36 -2.65 9.72 1.35
C THR A 36 -3.42 9.41 0.07
N GLY A 37 -4.29 8.42 0.17
CA GLY A 37 -5.18 8.06 -0.92
C GLY A 37 -6.20 7.02 -0.49
N ILE A 38 -6.91 6.49 -1.48
CA ILE A 38 -7.86 5.39 -1.33
C ILE A 38 -7.29 4.18 -2.05
N LEU A 39 -7.29 3.02 -1.39
CA LEU A 39 -7.00 1.76 -2.08
C LEU A 39 -8.13 1.49 -3.07
N GLU A 40 -7.89 1.69 -4.36
CA GLU A 40 -8.95 1.70 -5.37
C GLU A 40 -9.23 0.29 -5.90
N GLU A 41 -8.17 -0.46 -6.25
CA GLU A 41 -8.30 -1.78 -6.87
C GLU A 41 -7.10 -2.68 -6.52
N THR A 42 -7.32 -4.01 -6.47
CA THR A 42 -6.27 -5.02 -6.34
C THR A 42 -6.28 -5.96 -7.55
N TYR A 43 -5.11 -6.22 -8.12
CA TYR A 43 -4.89 -7.12 -9.25
C TYR A 43 -3.97 -8.28 -8.81
N PRO A 44 -3.80 -9.36 -9.61
CA PRO A 44 -2.97 -10.50 -9.21
C PRO A 44 -1.52 -10.17 -8.83
N SER A 45 -0.93 -9.11 -9.40
CA SER A 45 0.48 -8.75 -9.16
C SER A 45 0.69 -7.35 -8.59
N VAL A 46 -0.31 -6.47 -8.71
CA VAL A 46 -0.22 -5.06 -8.32
C VAL A 46 -1.52 -4.60 -7.68
N PHE A 47 -1.49 -3.47 -6.99
CA PHE A 47 -2.67 -2.79 -6.48
C PHE A 47 -2.58 -1.30 -6.84
N ILE A 48 -3.74 -0.66 -6.94
CA ILE A 48 -3.91 0.72 -7.38
C ILE A 48 -4.38 1.56 -6.20
N ILE A 49 -3.66 2.67 -5.97
CA ILE A 49 -4.04 3.69 -4.99
C ILE A 49 -4.43 4.94 -5.75
N LYS A 50 -5.63 5.45 -5.49
CA LYS A 50 -6.05 6.77 -5.93
C LYS A 50 -5.57 7.81 -4.91
N LEU A 51 -4.64 8.67 -5.31
CA LEU A 51 -4.08 9.69 -4.44
C LEU A 51 -5.02 10.91 -4.34
N ASP A 52 -5.04 11.56 -3.18
CA ASP A 52 -5.76 12.83 -3.01
C ASP A 52 -5.09 13.93 -3.87
N GLU A 53 -5.86 14.55 -4.76
CA GLU A 53 -5.37 15.42 -5.85
C GLU A 53 -4.83 16.79 -5.39
N GLU A 54 -4.88 17.11 -4.09
CA GLU A 54 -4.57 18.46 -3.60
C GLU A 54 -3.10 18.86 -3.71
N GLN A 55 -2.16 17.93 -3.97
CA GLN A 55 -0.72 18.27 -3.99
C GLN A 55 0.14 17.65 -5.12
N HIS A 56 -0.39 16.76 -5.98
CA HIS A 56 0.43 16.06 -6.99
C HIS A 56 -0.29 15.81 -8.32
N SER A 57 0.42 15.97 -9.45
CA SER A 57 -0.12 15.79 -10.83
C SER A 57 -0.62 14.37 -11.18
N PHE A 58 -0.40 13.36 -10.33
CA PHE A 58 -0.76 11.97 -10.60
C PHE A 58 -1.93 11.53 -9.70
N LYS A 59 -3.07 11.21 -10.31
CA LYS A 59 -4.29 10.78 -9.60
C LYS A 59 -4.21 9.35 -9.07
N ARG A 60 -3.41 8.49 -9.69
CA ARG A 60 -3.32 7.06 -9.37
C ARG A 60 -1.87 6.59 -9.42
N VAL A 61 -1.53 5.70 -8.50
CA VAL A 61 -0.23 5.01 -8.46
C VAL A 61 -0.46 3.51 -8.32
N SER A 62 0.42 2.72 -8.94
CA SER A 62 0.39 1.27 -8.86
C SER A 62 1.66 0.76 -8.17
N TYR A 63 1.49 -0.13 -7.20
CA TYR A 63 2.59 -0.80 -6.51
C TYR A 63 2.39 -2.31 -6.53
N SER A 64 3.47 -3.06 -6.36
CA SER A 64 3.43 -4.51 -6.28
C SER A 64 3.38 -4.99 -4.84
N TYR A 65 2.86 -6.20 -4.61
CA TYR A 65 2.95 -6.84 -3.30
C TYR A 65 4.39 -7.11 -2.85
N ALA A 66 5.31 -7.20 -3.81
CA ALA A 66 6.73 -7.34 -3.53
C ALA A 66 7.28 -6.08 -2.85
N ASP A 67 6.80 -4.88 -3.19
CA ASP A 67 7.26 -3.62 -2.58
C ASP A 67 6.93 -3.56 -1.08
N ILE A 68 5.80 -4.14 -0.67
CA ILE A 68 5.43 -4.30 0.75
C ILE A 68 6.32 -5.36 1.41
N LEU A 69 6.55 -6.47 0.71
CA LEU A 69 7.40 -7.56 1.20
C LEU A 69 8.85 -7.11 1.41
N THR A 70 9.39 -6.27 0.53
CA THR A 70 10.76 -5.74 0.59
C THR A 70 10.86 -4.44 1.38
N GLU A 71 9.80 -4.04 2.10
CA GLU A 71 9.73 -2.82 2.91
C GLU A 71 10.13 -1.55 2.11
N SER A 72 9.99 -1.62 0.78
CA SER A 72 10.24 -0.50 -0.11
C SER A 72 9.11 0.52 -0.01
N ILE A 73 7.92 0.04 0.35
CA ILE A 73 6.78 0.84 0.78
C ILE A 73 6.18 0.30 2.08
N GLU A 74 5.59 1.18 2.86
CA GLU A 74 4.74 0.88 4.01
C GLU A 74 3.32 1.40 3.72
N LEU A 75 2.31 0.61 4.06
CA LEU A 75 0.90 0.99 3.94
C LEU A 75 0.24 0.98 5.32
N THR A 76 -0.51 2.04 5.60
CA THR A 76 -1.33 2.17 6.82
C THR A 76 -2.76 2.45 6.41
N VAL A 77 -3.71 1.60 6.80
CA VAL A 77 -5.14 1.82 6.60
C VAL A 77 -5.66 2.74 7.70
N CYS A 78 -6.29 3.84 7.32
CA CYS A 78 -6.91 4.80 8.22
C CYS A 78 -8.41 4.46 8.32
N LYS A 79 -8.82 3.78 9.38
CA LYS A 79 -10.23 3.52 9.70
C LYS A 79 -10.72 4.52 10.75
N ASP A 80 -12.04 4.71 10.82
CA ASP A 80 -12.68 5.55 11.86
C ASP A 80 -12.30 5.10 13.28
N ASP A 81 -12.07 3.80 13.49
CA ASP A 81 -11.74 3.21 14.79
C ASP A 81 -10.22 3.11 15.06
N GLY A 82 -9.37 3.54 14.13
CA GLY A 82 -7.91 3.54 14.29
C GLY A 82 -7.09 3.27 13.03
N GLU A 83 -5.77 3.27 13.18
CA GLU A 83 -4.81 3.02 12.10
C GLU A 83 -4.30 1.58 12.12
N VAL A 84 -4.44 0.86 10.99
CA VAL A 84 -3.97 -0.52 10.82
C VAL A 84 -2.81 -0.53 9.84
N LYS A 85 -1.60 -0.85 10.33
CA LYS A 85 -0.45 -1.04 9.43
C LYS A 85 -0.52 -2.39 8.73
N ILE A 86 -0.46 -2.38 7.40
CA ILE A 86 -0.30 -3.58 6.59
C ILE A 86 1.14 -4.05 6.76
N THR A 87 1.34 -5.02 7.66
CA THR A 87 2.64 -5.64 7.90
C THR A 87 2.59 -7.10 7.50
N TYR A 88 3.74 -7.62 7.07
CA TYR A 88 3.91 -9.03 6.82
C TYR A 88 4.88 -9.59 7.87
N SER A 89 4.36 -10.41 8.78
CA SER A 89 5.17 -11.13 9.75
C SER A 89 5.48 -12.52 9.19
N GLN A 90 6.67 -12.74 8.62
CA GLN A 90 7.21 -14.11 8.56
C GLN A 90 7.65 -14.48 9.96
N ARG A 91 6.92 -15.39 10.59
CA ARG A 91 7.48 -16.23 11.64
C ARG A 91 7.89 -17.55 11.03
#